data_AF-A0A379ZXE3-F1
#
_entry.id   AF-A0A379ZXE3-F1
#
_cell.length_a   1.000
_cell.length_b   1.000
_cell.length_c   1.000
_cell.angle_alpha   90.00
_cell.angle_beta   90.00
_cell.angle_gamma   90.00
#
_symmetry.space_group_name_H-M   'P 1'
#
loop_
_entity.id
_entity.type
_entity.pdbx_description
1 polymer ?
#
loop_
_entity_poly.entity_id
_entity_poly.type
_entity_poly.pdbx_seq_one_letter_code
_entity_poly.pdbx_strand_id
1 'polypeptide(L)'
;MPDMKLFAGNATPELAQRIANRLYTSLGDAAVGRFSDGEVSVQINENVRGGDIFIIQSTCAPTNDNLMELVVMVDALRRASAGRITAVIPYFGYARQDRRVRSARVPIHRQGCRRFPLQRRG
;
A
#
# COMPACT_ATOMS: atom_id res chain seq x y z
N MET A 1 3.88 -22.59 19.32
CA MET A 1 2.95 -21.52 18.93
C MET A 1 3.66 -20.70 17.86
N PRO A 2 3.03 -20.32 16.74
CA PRO A 2 3.67 -19.46 15.77
C PRO A 2 4.03 -18.13 16.46
N ASP A 3 5.30 -17.74 16.34
CA ASP A 3 5.81 -16.53 16.98
C ASP A 3 5.29 -15.31 16.21
N MET A 4 4.53 -14.45 16.88
CA MET A 4 3.89 -13.29 16.27
C MET A 4 4.82 -12.08 16.36
N LYS A 5 5.14 -11.48 15.21
CA LYS A 5 5.99 -10.30 15.13
C LYS A 5 5.30 -9.13 14.45
N LEU A 6 5.51 -7.94 14.98
CA LEU A 6 4.97 -6.69 14.45
C LEU A 6 6.10 -5.81 13.95
N PHE A 7 6.02 -5.36 12.71
CA PHE A 7 6.91 -4.38 12.12
C PHE A 7 6.13 -3.10 11.79
N ALA A 8 6.81 -1.97 11.92
CA ALA A 8 6.27 -0.67 11.57
C ALA A 8 7.08 -0.09 10.41
N GLY A 9 6.40 0.54 9.45
CA GLY A 9 7.07 1.41 8.50
C GLY A 9 7.17 2.86 9.01
N ASN A 10 7.83 3.71 8.23
CA ASN A 10 8.09 5.11 8.56
C ASN A 10 6.83 5.99 8.62
N ALA A 11 5.74 5.58 7.98
CA ALA A 11 4.54 6.40 7.86
C ALA A 11 3.73 6.49 9.16
N THR A 12 3.76 5.44 9.98
CA THR A 12 2.92 5.34 11.19
C THR A 12 3.59 4.61 12.37
N PRO A 13 4.74 5.08 12.87
CA PRO A 13 5.42 4.46 14.02
C PRO A 13 4.60 4.58 15.32
N GLU A 14 3.95 5.71 15.56
CA GLU A 14 3.15 5.94 16.77
C GLU A 14 1.96 4.97 16.87
N LEU A 15 1.24 4.76 15.76
CA LEU A 15 0.12 3.83 15.71
C LEU A 15 0.60 2.39 15.93
N ALA A 16 1.73 2.02 15.32
CA ALA A 16 2.31 0.69 15.49
C ALA A 16 2.71 0.45 16.96
N GLN A 17 3.30 1.45 17.63
CA GLN A 17 3.64 1.34 19.05
C GLN A 17 2.39 1.19 19.92
N ARG A 18 1.31 1.92 19.64
CA ARG A 18 0.04 1.78 20.36
C ARG A 18 -0.58 0.40 20.20
N ILE A 19 -0.49 -0.18 19.00
CA ILE A 19 -0.96 -1.55 18.73
C ILE A 19 -0.09 -2.57 19.45
N ALA A 20 1.23 -2.43 19.40
CA ALA A 20 2.18 -3.29 20.10
C ALA A 20 1.92 -3.30 21.62
N ASN A 21 1.75 -2.10 22.21
CA ASN A 21 1.41 -1.94 23.63
C ASN A 21 0.08 -2.62 24.00
N ARG A 22 -0.92 -2.58 23.10
CA ARG A 22 -2.23 -3.20 23.33
C ARG A 22 -2.20 -4.72 23.21
N LEU A 23 -1.29 -5.24 22.39
CA LEU A 23 -1.05 -6.68 22.18
C LEU A 23 -0.02 -7.27 23.16
N TYR A 24 0.51 -6.45 24.09
CA TYR A 24 1.57 -6.84 25.03
C TYR A 24 2.81 -7.42 24.34
N THR A 25 3.15 -6.86 23.17
CA THR A 25 4.30 -7.29 22.35
C THR A 25 5.17 -6.08 22.00
N SER A 26 6.40 -6.33 21.59
CA SER A 26 7.33 -5.31 21.12
C SER A 26 7.27 -5.16 19.59
N LEU A 27 7.64 -3.99 19.09
CA LEU A 27 7.95 -3.83 17.68
C LEU A 27 9.26 -4.56 17.38
N GLY A 28 9.27 -5.31 16.28
CA GLY A 28 10.46 -6.00 15.79
C GLY A 28 11.47 -5.01 15.22
N ASP A 29 12.75 -5.34 15.35
CA ASP A 29 13.84 -4.54 14.82
C ASP A 29 13.94 -4.66 13.29
N ALA A 30 13.50 -3.59 12.61
CA ALA A 30 13.67 -3.40 11.18
C ALA A 30 14.22 -1.99 10.91
N ALA A 31 15.36 -1.94 10.24
CA ALA A 31 15.95 -0.71 9.75
C ALA A 31 15.35 -0.39 8.39
N VAL A 32 14.56 0.68 8.34
CA VAL A 32 13.94 1.18 7.11
C VAL A 32 14.56 2.53 6.78
N GLY A 33 15.29 2.58 5.67
CA GLY A 33 16.04 3.76 5.27
C GLY A 33 15.86 4.07 3.79
N ARG A 34 16.57 5.11 3.34
CA ARG A 34 16.65 5.50 1.93
C ARG A 34 18.12 5.62 1.55
N PHE A 35 18.46 5.13 0.37
CA PHE A 35 19.76 5.38 -0.24
C PHE A 35 19.85 6.83 -0.75
N SER A 36 21.07 7.29 -1.04
CA SER A 36 21.33 8.61 -1.64
C SER A 36 20.56 8.85 -2.94
N ASP A 37 20.23 7.76 -3.63
CA ASP A 37 19.63 7.78 -4.95
C ASP A 37 18.09 7.78 -4.88
N GLY A 38 17.53 7.77 -3.66
CA GLY A 38 16.08 7.78 -3.41
C GLY A 38 15.44 6.40 -3.35
N GLU A 39 16.20 5.32 -3.55
CA GLU A 39 15.71 3.96 -3.40
C GLU A 39 15.46 3.60 -1.93
N VAL A 40 14.41 2.82 -1.68
CA VAL A 40 14.06 2.36 -0.33
C VAL A 40 14.88 1.14 0.04
N SER A 41 15.52 1.18 1.21
CA SER A 41 16.28 0.07 1.78
C SER A 41 15.58 -0.46 3.02
N VAL A 42 15.35 -1.76 3.09
CA VAL A 42 14.79 -2.42 4.27
C VAL A 42 15.72 -3.54 4.69
N GLN A 43 16.14 -3.50 5.96
CA GLN A 43 16.93 -4.55 6.59
C GLN A 43 16.23 -5.04 7.85
N ILE A 44 16.11 -6.35 7.99
CA ILE A 44 15.43 -6.99 9.12
C ILE A 44 16.51 -7.63 9.98
N ASN A 45 16.64 -7.16 11.21
CA ASN A 45 17.70 -7.58 12.12
C ASN A 45 17.28 -8.75 13.02
N GLU A 46 16.05 -9.23 12.85
CA GLU A 46 15.49 -10.32 13.63
C GLU A 46 15.25 -11.59 12.83
N ASN A 47 15.29 -12.73 13.51
CA ASN A 47 14.84 -13.99 12.93
C ASN A 47 13.31 -14.00 12.82
N VAL A 48 12.82 -14.16 11.59
CA VAL A 48 11.40 -14.15 11.25
C VAL A 48 10.91 -15.46 10.61
N ARG A 49 11.77 -16.49 10.58
CA ARG A 49 11.51 -17.75 9.89
C ARG A 49 10.31 -18.48 10.48
N GLY A 50 9.33 -18.83 9.65
CA GLY A 50 8.13 -19.57 10.07
C GLY A 50 7.21 -18.82 11.03
N GLY A 51 7.48 -17.53 11.29
CA GLY A 51 6.67 -16.68 12.14
C GLY A 51 5.46 -16.08 11.41
N ASP A 52 4.52 -15.57 12.22
CA ASP A 52 3.37 -14.79 11.76
C ASP A 52 3.72 -13.30 11.86
N ILE A 53 3.76 -12.63 10.73
CA ILE A 53 4.31 -11.28 10.63
C ILE A 53 3.22 -10.29 10.24
N PHE A 54 3.14 -9.20 11.00
CA PHE A 54 2.22 -8.11 10.77
C PHE A 54 3.00 -6.85 10.47
N ILE A 55 2.79 -6.27 9.29
CA ILE A 55 3.40 -5.01 8.88
C ILE A 55 2.36 -3.92 9.01
N ILE A 56 2.60 -2.93 9.86
CA ILE A 56 1.73 -1.77 10.03
C ILE A 56 2.34 -0.63 9.22
N GLN A 57 1.72 -0.33 8.09
CA GLN A 57 2.13 0.78 7.24
C GLN A 57 0.92 1.47 6.66
N SER A 58 0.84 2.78 6.82
CA SER A 58 -0.16 3.59 6.13
C SER A 58 0.42 4.15 4.83
N THR A 59 -0.42 4.28 3.81
CA THR A 59 -0.04 4.89 2.52
C THR A 59 -0.46 6.36 2.47
N CYS A 60 -0.19 7.11 3.55
CA CYS A 60 -0.36 8.56 3.59
C CYS A 60 0.70 9.26 2.71
N ALA A 61 0.56 10.57 2.49
CA ALA A 61 1.50 11.32 1.64
C ALA A 61 2.91 11.34 2.28
N PRO A 62 3.99 10.99 1.55
CA PRO A 62 4.08 10.56 0.15
C PRO A 62 3.66 9.10 -0.09
N THR A 63 2.56 8.91 -0.84
CA THR A 63 1.89 7.61 -0.99
C THR A 63 2.75 6.56 -1.72
N ASN A 64 3.49 6.97 -2.74
CA ASN A 64 4.31 6.06 -3.55
C ASN A 64 5.47 5.48 -2.76
N ASP A 65 6.19 6.34 -2.03
CA ASP A 65 7.32 5.90 -1.21
C ASP A 65 6.87 4.92 -0.13
N ASN A 66 5.78 5.24 0.58
CA ASN A 66 5.24 4.39 1.63
C ASN A 66 4.73 3.04 1.09
N LEU A 67 4.21 3.02 -0.14
CA LEU A 67 3.83 1.80 -0.83
C LEU A 67 5.06 0.97 -1.25
N MET A 68 6.07 1.62 -1.83
CA MET A 68 7.32 0.96 -2.21
C MET A 68 8.04 0.38 -1.00
N GLU A 69 8.07 1.12 0.12
CA GLU A 69 8.59 0.67 1.40
C GLU A 69 7.89 -0.60 1.88
N LEU A 70 6.55 -0.64 1.83
CA LEU A 70 5.79 -1.83 2.18
C LEU A 70 6.13 -3.03 1.28
N VAL A 71 6.22 -2.81 -0.04
CA VAL A 71 6.52 -3.88 -1.00
C VAL A 71 7.92 -4.45 -0.78
N VAL A 72 8.94 -3.58 -0.58
CA VAL A 72 10.32 -3.99 -0.31
C VAL A 72 10.40 -4.74 1.03
N MET A 73 9.67 -4.29 2.06
CA MET A 73 9.61 -4.98 3.35
C MET A 73 8.97 -6.36 3.24
N VAL A 74 7.89 -6.50 2.46
CA VAL A 74 7.26 -7.80 2.18
C VAL A 74 8.23 -8.71 1.41
N ASP A 75 8.98 -8.19 0.44
CA ASP A 75 9.99 -8.97 -0.29
C ASP A 75 11.10 -9.47 0.65
N ALA A 76 11.63 -8.60 1.51
CA ALA A 76 12.64 -8.96 2.50
C ALA A 76 12.15 -10.07 3.45
N LEU A 77 10.93 -9.96 3.94
CA LEU A 77 10.29 -10.97 4.80
C LEU A 77 10.05 -12.30 4.10
N ARG A 78 9.65 -12.25 2.82
CA ARG A 78 9.46 -13.43 2.00
C ARG A 78 10.77 -14.17 1.76
N ARG A 79 11.86 -13.45 1.49
CA ARG A 79 13.22 -14.02 1.38
C ARG A 79 13.70 -14.62 2.70
N ALA A 80 13.35 -14.00 3.83
CA ALA A 80 13.64 -14.52 5.16
C ALA A 80 12.79 -15.74 5.56
N SER A 81 11.95 -16.29 4.66
CA SER A 81 11.10 -17.46 4.89
C SER A 81 10.10 -17.27 6.03
N ALA A 82 9.51 -16.07 6.10
CA ALA A 82 8.33 -15.83 6.94
C ALA A 82 7.20 -16.81 6.59
N GLY A 83 6.50 -17.32 7.61
CA GLY A 83 5.40 -18.27 7.41
C GLY A 83 4.17 -17.57 6.83
N ARG A 84 3.76 -16.47 7.46
CA ARG A 84 2.62 -15.65 7.03
C ARG A 84 2.98 -14.18 7.13
N ILE A 85 2.61 -13.41 6.11
CA ILE A 85 2.84 -11.98 6.06
C ILE A 85 1.48 -11.31 5.90
N THR A 86 1.12 -10.46 6.86
CA THR A 86 -0.14 -9.71 6.89
C THR A 86 0.17 -8.22 6.88
N ALA A 87 -0.21 -7.52 5.81
CA ALA A 87 -0.10 -6.06 5.75
C ALA A 87 -1.36 -5.42 6.35
N VAL A 88 -1.18 -4.66 7.42
CA VAL A 88 -2.22 -3.83 8.05
C VAL A 88 -2.05 -2.41 7.51
N ILE A 89 -3.00 -1.98 6.69
CA ILE A 89 -2.98 -0.65 6.05
C ILE A 89 -4.18 0.17 6.54
N PRO A 90 -4.02 0.96 7.62
CA PRO A 90 -5.09 1.77 8.21
C PRO A 90 -5.65 2.80 7.22
N TYR A 91 -4.78 3.40 6.42
CA TYR A 91 -5.14 4.36 5.38
C TYR A 91 -4.57 3.92 4.04
N PHE A 92 -5.47 3.61 3.10
CA PHE A 92 -5.12 3.25 1.73
C PHE A 92 -5.34 4.45 0.79
N GLY A 93 -4.28 5.21 0.50
CA GLY A 93 -4.32 6.43 -0.31
C GLY A 93 -4.78 6.20 -1.75
N TYR A 94 -4.60 4.99 -2.27
CA TYR A 94 -5.05 4.55 -3.58
C TYR A 94 -6.52 4.09 -3.64
N ALA A 95 -7.25 4.10 -2.51
CA ALA A 95 -8.64 3.64 -2.44
C ALA A 95 -9.60 4.41 -3.37
N ARG A 96 -9.23 5.63 -3.80
CA ARG A 96 -10.04 6.45 -4.71
C ARG A 96 -9.92 6.04 -6.18
N GLN A 97 -8.89 5.28 -6.56
CA GLN A 97 -8.73 4.76 -7.94
C GLN A 97 -9.43 3.41 -8.16
N ASP A 98 -9.84 2.70 -7.09
CA ASP A 98 -10.66 1.49 -7.20
C ASP A 98 -12.14 1.80 -7.51
N ARG A 99 -12.53 3.08 -7.48
CA ARG A 99 -13.64 3.55 -8.30
C ARG A 99 -13.20 3.47 -9.76
N ARG A 100 -13.37 2.29 -10.36
CA ARG A 100 -13.70 2.21 -11.78
C ARG A 100 -14.85 3.21 -11.99
N VAL A 101 -14.57 4.32 -12.67
CA VAL A 101 -15.59 5.06 -13.41
C VAL A 101 -16.00 4.16 -14.58
N ARG A 102 -16.66 3.04 -14.28
CA ARG A 102 -17.49 2.30 -15.21
C ARG A 102 -18.74 3.15 -15.41
N SER A 103 -18.59 4.26 -16.12
CA SER A 103 -19.64 5.08 -16.75
C SER A 103 -19.07 6.40 -17.28
N ALA A 104 -17.97 6.34 -18.03
CA ALA A 104 -17.73 7.36 -19.04
C ALA A 104 -17.51 6.60 -20.35
N ARG A 105 -18.58 6.51 -21.13
CA ARG A 105 -18.53 6.08 -22.53
C ARG A 105 -17.56 7.05 -23.23
N VAL A 106 -16.32 6.61 -23.41
CA VAL A 106 -15.39 7.21 -24.37
C VAL A 106 -16.13 7.21 -25.73
N PRO A 107 -16.20 8.34 -26.45
CA PRO A 107 -17.11 8.46 -27.58
C PRO A 107 -16.76 7.45 -28.66
N ILE A 108 -17.75 6.60 -28.98
CA ILE A 108 -17.72 5.78 -30.18
C ILE A 108 -17.80 6.74 -31.36
N HIS A 109 -16.79 6.69 -32.22
CA HIS A 109 -16.81 7.25 -33.56
C HIS A 109 -18.05 6.72 -34.31
N ARG A 110 -19.13 7.49 -34.33
CA ARG A 110 -20.23 7.31 -35.28
C ARG A 110 -20.88 8.65 -35.58
N GLN A 111 -20.08 9.58 -36.11
CA GLN A 111 -20.62 10.71 -36.86
C GLN A 111 -20.97 10.23 -38.27
N GLY A 112 -21.98 9.37 -38.32
CA GLY A 112 -22.65 8.95 -39.53
C GLY A 112 -24.04 9.56 -39.53
N CYS A 113 -24.19 10.61 -40.34
CA CYS A 113 -25.42 10.99 -41.03
C CYS A 113 -26.67 11.30 -40.17
N ARG A 114 -26.90 12.60 -39.89
CA ARG A 114 -28.27 13.14 -39.86
C ARG A 114 -28.35 14.46 -40.64
N ARG A 115 -28.91 14.32 -41.84
CA ARG A 115 -29.66 15.29 -42.65
C ARG A 115 -29.98 16.64 -41.98
N PHE A 116 -29.47 17.71 -42.60
CA PHE A 116 -30.24 18.92 -42.94
C PHE A 116 -31.45 18.49 -43.82
N PRO A 117 -32.65 19.14 -43.85
CA PRO A 117 -32.87 20.58 -43.73
C PRO A 117 -34.19 21.07 -43.05
N LEU A 118 -34.30 22.40 -42.92
CA LEU A 118 -35.52 23.26 -42.94
C LEU A 118 -36.62 23.12 -41.84
N GLN A 119 -36.85 24.20 -41.07
CA GLN A 119 -38.08 25.02 -41.19
C GLN A 119 -38.07 26.32 -40.36
N ARG A 120 -38.23 27.44 -41.09
CA ARG A 120 -39.04 28.66 -40.84
C ARG A 120 -38.91 29.35 -39.47
N ARG A 121 -38.29 30.54 -39.40
CA ARG A 121 -38.90 31.88 -39.60
C ARG A 121 -40.22 32.05 -38.83
N GLY A 122 -40.15 32.89 -37.80
CA GLY A 122 -41.24 33.58 -37.11
C GLY A 122 -40.59 34.67 -36.27
#